data_AF-A0A836X461-F1
#
_entry.id   AF-A0A836X461-F1
#
_cell.length_a   1.000
_cell.length_b   1.000
_cell.length_c   1.000
_cell.angle_alpha   90.00
_cell.angle_beta   90.00
_cell.angle_gamma   90.00
#
_symmetry.space_group_name_H-M   'P 1'
#
loop_
_entity.id
_entity.type
_entity.pdbx_description
1 polymer ?
#
loop_
_entity_poly.entity_id
_entity_poly.type
_entity_poly.pdbx_seq_one_letter_code
_entity_poly.pdbx_strand_id
1 'polypeptide(L)'
;MSDRAAASRFGIDRKTVAKMLKHSVPPGYQRKHDPVRPKLDGFTGIIDKIIEDDKAVIKKQRHTAKRIFERLRDEHKFTGGI
;
A
#
# COMPACT_ATOMS: atom_id res chain seq x y z
N MET A 1 31.19 -12.35 20.48
CA MET A 1 31.46 -10.93 20.77
C MET A 1 30.21 -10.34 21.41
N SER A 2 30.32 -9.53 22.47
CA SER A 2 29.14 -8.90 23.09
C SER A 2 28.65 -7.68 22.31
N ASP A 3 27.38 -7.30 22.45
CA ASP A 3 26.77 -6.15 21.78
C ASP A 3 27.56 -4.85 22.02
N ARG A 4 28.08 -4.66 23.25
CA ARG A 4 28.91 -3.50 23.61
C ARG A 4 30.24 -3.51 22.89
N ALA A 5 30.90 -4.67 22.81
CA ALA A 5 32.17 -4.80 22.10
C ALA A 5 32.01 -4.55 20.60
N ALA A 6 30.91 -4.99 20.01
CA ALA A 6 30.57 -4.69 18.61
C ALA A 6 30.24 -3.20 18.40
N ALA A 7 29.45 -2.59 19.30
CA ALA A 7 29.14 -1.16 19.24
C ALA A 7 30.40 -0.28 19.27
N SER A 8 31.34 -0.55 20.18
CA SER A 8 32.61 0.18 20.26
C SER A 8 33.52 -0.06 19.06
N ARG A 9 33.55 -1.29 18.52
CA ARG A 9 34.39 -1.63 17.36
C ARG A 9 33.90 -1.01 16.06
N PHE A 10 32.59 -0.93 15.86
CA PHE A 10 31.98 -0.44 14.61
C PHE A 10 31.45 0.99 14.70
N GLY A 11 31.49 1.62 15.88
CA GLY A 11 30.97 2.99 16.08
C GLY A 11 29.44 3.09 15.93
N ILE A 12 28.72 1.99 16.12
CA ILE A 12 27.26 1.91 15.93
C ILE A 12 26.58 1.89 17.30
N ASP A 13 25.44 2.56 17.44
CA ASP A 13 24.66 2.53 18.69
C ASP A 13 24.32 1.09 19.11
N ARG A 14 24.45 0.80 20.41
CA ARG A 14 24.20 -0.54 20.98
C ARG A 14 22.81 -1.09 20.65
N LYS A 15 21.77 -0.25 20.55
CA LYS A 15 20.41 -0.69 20.20
C LYS A 15 20.32 -1.10 18.73
N THR A 16 21.09 -0.45 17.86
CA THR A 16 21.20 -0.81 16.43
C THR A 16 21.93 -2.13 16.27
N VAL A 17 23.02 -2.37 17.00
CA VAL A 17 23.71 -3.67 17.03
C VAL A 17 22.77 -4.78 17.53
N ALA A 18 22.04 -4.54 18.63
CA ALA A 18 21.05 -5.50 19.13
C ALA A 18 19.92 -5.77 18.12
N LYS A 19 19.49 -4.75 17.35
CA LYS A 19 18.51 -4.90 16.27
C LYS A 19 19.08 -5.74 15.12
N MET A 20 20.33 -5.51 14.71
CA MET A 20 21.01 -6.29 13.67
C MET A 20 21.17 -7.75 14.08
N LEU A 21 21.50 -8.04 15.34
CA LEU A 21 21.64 -9.42 15.84
C LEU A 21 20.30 -10.15 15.92
N LYS A 22 19.19 -9.44 16.15
CA LYS A 22 17.83 -10.02 16.15
C LYS A 22 17.30 -10.34 14.75
N HIS A 23 17.88 -9.78 13.70
CA HIS A 23 17.40 -9.94 12.33
C HIS A 23 18.53 -10.40 11.42
N SER A 24 18.48 -11.65 10.93
CA SER A 24 19.49 -12.19 10.01
C SER A 24 19.65 -11.40 8.72
N VAL A 25 18.62 -10.66 8.31
CA VAL A 25 18.62 -9.67 7.23
C VAL A 25 17.98 -8.41 7.81
N PRO A 26 18.54 -7.20 7.61
CA PRO A 26 17.92 -5.98 8.09
C PRO A 26 16.46 -5.94 7.64
N PRO A 27 15.49 -5.72 8.55
CA PRO A 27 14.12 -5.53 8.13
C PRO A 27 14.13 -4.36 7.16
N GLY A 28 13.70 -4.62 5.93
CA GLY A 28 13.63 -3.60 4.89
C GLY A 28 12.64 -2.49 5.27
N TYR A 29 12.23 -1.71 4.29
CA TYR A 29 11.19 -0.70 4.52
C TYR A 29 9.90 -1.35 5.06
N GLN A 30 9.58 -1.08 6.33
CA GLN A 30 8.35 -1.52 6.99
C GLN A 30 7.46 -0.31 7.24
N ARG A 31 6.29 -0.28 6.58
CA ARG A 31 5.27 0.72 6.89
C ARG A 31 4.62 0.37 8.23
N LYS A 32 4.44 1.37 9.09
CA LYS A 32 3.73 1.20 10.37
C LYS A 32 2.21 1.13 10.21
N HIS A 33 1.70 1.72 9.13
CA HIS A 33 0.28 1.81 8.81
C HIS A 33 0.08 1.48 7.34
N ASP A 34 -1.13 1.07 7.02
CA ASP A 34 -1.52 0.86 5.63
C ASP A 34 -1.39 2.17 4.82
N PRO A 35 -1.09 2.05 3.52
CA PRO A 35 -1.02 3.23 2.66
C PRO A 35 -2.37 3.94 2.62
N VAL A 36 -2.40 5.17 3.14
CA VAL A 36 -3.58 6.04 3.08
C VAL A 36 -3.84 6.44 1.63
N ARG A 37 -5.08 6.32 1.16
CA ARG A 37 -5.48 6.71 -0.20
C ARG A 37 -6.53 7.82 -0.10
N PRO A 38 -6.15 9.05 0.31
CA PRO A 38 -7.11 10.08 0.72
C PRO A 38 -8.11 10.49 -0.36
N LYS A 39 -7.76 10.34 -1.64
CA LYS A 39 -8.66 10.62 -2.77
C LYS A 39 -9.51 9.41 -3.20
N LEU A 40 -9.03 8.19 -2.96
CA LEU A 40 -9.63 6.96 -3.49
C LEU A 40 -10.51 6.25 -2.45
N ASP A 41 -10.18 6.36 -1.16
CA ASP A 41 -10.85 5.62 -0.08
C ASP A 41 -12.35 5.94 0.02
N GLY A 42 -12.78 7.14 -0.39
CA GLY A 42 -14.21 7.50 -0.47
C GLY A 42 -14.97 6.85 -1.64
N PHE A 43 -14.26 6.28 -2.63
CA PHE A 43 -14.83 5.75 -3.86
C PHE A 43 -14.63 4.23 -4.02
N THR A 44 -13.84 3.59 -3.14
CA THR A 44 -13.60 2.14 -3.17
C THR A 44 -14.90 1.34 -3.12
N GLY A 45 -15.84 1.69 -2.24
CA GLY A 45 -17.13 0.99 -2.16
C GLY A 45 -18.01 1.12 -3.41
N ILE A 46 -17.82 2.17 -4.22
CA ILE A 46 -18.51 2.32 -5.51
C ILE A 46 -17.83 1.44 -6.56
N ILE A 47 -16.50 1.45 -6.59
CA ILE A 47 -15.71 0.59 -7.47
C ILE A 47 -16.04 -0.88 -7.23
N ASP A 48 -16.11 -1.30 -5.96
CA ASP A 48 -16.41 -2.68 -5.58
C ASP A 48 -17.79 -3.11 -6.07
N LYS A 49 -18.81 -2.24 -5.95
CA LYS A 49 -20.14 -2.49 -6.51
C LYS A 49 -20.11 -2.66 -8.03
N ILE A 50 -19.42 -1.76 -8.74
CA ILE A 50 -19.31 -1.82 -10.21
C ILE A 50 -18.62 -3.12 -10.64
N ILE A 51 -17.55 -3.53 -9.95
CA ILE A 51 -16.84 -4.78 -10.24
C ILE A 51 -17.72 -6.00 -9.95
N GLU A 52 -18.51 -5.96 -8.87
CA GLU A 52 -19.41 -7.05 -8.54
C GLU A 52 -20.53 -7.20 -9.58
N ASP A 53 -21.14 -6.08 -9.99
CA ASP A 53 -22.13 -6.05 -11.08
C ASP A 53 -21.52 -6.56 -12.39
N ASP A 54 -20.26 -6.22 -12.68
CA ASP A 54 -19.54 -6.70 -13.86
C ASP A 54 -19.33 -8.21 -13.88
N LYS A 55 -19.28 -8.88 -12.72
CA LYS A 55 -19.16 -10.35 -12.68
C LYS A 55 -20.41 -11.02 -13.22
N ALA A 56 -21.59 -10.40 -13.06
CA ALA A 56 -22.87 -10.93 -13.51
C ALA A 56 -23.07 -10.82 -15.03
N VAL A 57 -22.32 -9.94 -15.71
CA VAL A 57 -22.42 -9.75 -17.16
C VAL A 57 -21.33 -10.49 -17.93
N ILE A 58 -21.57 -10.66 -19.24
CA ILE A 58 -20.59 -11.27 -20.16
C ILE A 58 -19.32 -10.43 -20.24
N LYS A 59 -18.17 -11.08 -20.49
CA LYS A 59 -16.84 -10.42 -20.52
C LYS A 59 -16.77 -9.17 -21.42
N LYS A 60 -17.54 -9.13 -22.52
CA LYS A 60 -17.57 -8.00 -23.47
C LYS A 60 -18.32 -6.76 -22.94
N GLN A 61 -19.19 -6.94 -21.95
CA GLN A 61 -20.00 -5.87 -21.33
C GLN A 61 -19.41 -5.36 -20.02
N ARG A 62 -18.37 -6.02 -19.50
CA ARG A 62 -17.67 -5.59 -18.29
C ARG A 62 -16.99 -4.24 -18.52
N HIS A 63 -17.03 -3.39 -17.52
CA HIS A 63 -16.35 -2.11 -17.57
C HIS A 63 -14.83 -2.33 -17.57
N THR A 64 -14.13 -1.57 -18.41
CA THR A 64 -12.67 -1.46 -18.33
C THR A 64 -12.31 -0.47 -17.21
N ALA A 65 -11.08 -0.52 -16.70
CA ALA A 65 -10.60 0.43 -15.70
C ALA A 65 -10.82 1.90 -16.11
N LYS A 66 -10.66 2.20 -17.42
CA LYS A 66 -10.93 3.53 -17.98
C LYS A 66 -12.42 3.91 -17.86
N ARG A 67 -13.33 3.00 -18.20
CA ARG A 67 -14.78 3.21 -18.08
C ARG A 67 -15.23 3.40 -16.63
N ILE A 68 -14.65 2.64 -15.70
CA ILE A 68 -14.90 2.82 -14.26
C ILE A 68 -14.42 4.20 -13.80
N PHE A 69 -13.22 4.63 -14.22
CA PHE A 69 -12.69 5.96 -13.89
C PHE A 69 -13.55 7.10 -14.46
N GLU A 70 -13.94 7.02 -15.73
CA GLU A 70 -14.83 8.02 -16.36
C GLU A 70 -16.16 8.12 -15.61
N ARG A 71 -16.75 6.99 -15.26
CA ARG A 71 -17.99 6.94 -14.48
C ARG A 71 -17.84 7.55 -13.08
N LEU A 72 -16.74 7.27 -12.38
CA LEU A 72 -16.43 7.90 -11.09
C LEU A 72 -16.26 9.42 -11.21
N ARG A 73 -15.61 9.89 -12.28
CA ARG A 73 -15.43 11.32 -12.55
C ARG A 73 -16.75 12.00 -12.85
N ASP A 74 -17.55 11.41 -13.72
CA ASP A 74 -18.76 12.03 -14.26
C ASP A 74 -19.96 11.93 -13.28
N GLU A 75 -20.16 10.77 -12.63
CA GLU A 75 -21.28 10.55 -11.69
C GLU A 75 -20.94 10.99 -10.25
N HIS A 76 -19.70 10.77 -9.81
CA HIS A 76 -19.31 10.97 -8.41
C HIS A 76 -18.31 12.13 -8.20
N LYS A 77 -18.05 12.93 -9.23
CA LYS A 77 -17.15 14.10 -9.19
C LYS A 77 -15.74 13.75 -8.69
N PHE A 78 -15.24 12.57 -9.05
CA PHE A 78 -13.88 12.17 -8.71
C PHE A 78 -12.85 13.17 -9.26
N THR A 79 -12.04 13.75 -8.39
CA THR A 79 -11.01 14.78 -8.71
C THR A 79 -9.58 14.22 -8.69
N GLY A 80 -9.42 12.90 -8.61
CA GLY A 80 -8.11 12.25 -8.77
C GLY A 80 -7.62 12.31 -10.21
N GLY A 81 -6.32 12.53 -10.40
CA GLY A 81 -5.68 12.60 -11.71
C GLY A 81 -5.16 11.24 -12.21
N ILE A 82 -4.87 11.19 -13.51
CA ILE A 82 -4.08 10.12 -14.18
C ILE A 82 -2.59 10.37 -13.92
#